data_AF-A0A2Z6GF14-F1
#
_entry.id   AF-A0A2Z6GF14-F1
#
_cell.length_a   1.000
_cell.length_b   1.000
_cell.length_c   1.000
_cell.angle_alpha   90.00
_cell.angle_beta   90.00
_cell.angle_gamma   90.00
#
_symmetry.space_group_name_H-M   'P 1'
#
loop_
_entity.id
_entity.type
_entity.pdbx_description
1 polymer ?
#
loop_
_entity_poly.entity_id
_entity_poly.type
_entity_poly.pdbx_seq_one_letter_code
_entity_poly.pdbx_strand_id
1 'polypeptide(L)'
;MNIRLGVFVATLFLLPLLASILTGANWGESLIVTALSAQALLLTALLLAGYTWLLNRLTVLRRGANLLGVPGRYQAYVVGSSAMLGWLALSFAHYTDNDFALLLDAATITATTLLFAGLIPAALVTRAWLATFPSLLRLLARYSPALPALKAEPAALWMLTLALVGLMGGVARPQLLAVLLWSSPLFLLLALQMLWHEDTLFSGLPQGDWQRPVLAAISGLVVGGLVLACYVSSGGTITQIAPLAWAGFALFGLIAAQLNELIASGWRGKSRGEIFKRKAFPIPVVVKKD
;
A
#
# COMPACT_ATOMS: atom_id res chain seq x y z
N MET A 1 -4.78 -15.45 10.97
CA MET A 1 -4.87 -14.28 10.06
C MET A 1 -5.54 -13.08 10.73
N ASN A 2 -6.72 -13.25 11.33
CA ASN A 2 -7.57 -12.15 11.82
C ASN A 2 -6.92 -11.25 12.89
N ILE A 3 -6.11 -11.79 13.79
CA ILE A 3 -5.54 -11.00 14.90
C ILE A 3 -4.51 -9.98 14.38
N ARG A 4 -3.61 -10.36 13.47
CA ARG A 4 -2.54 -9.48 12.97
C ARG A 4 -3.08 -8.31 12.16
N LEU A 5 -3.94 -8.61 11.19
CA LEU A 5 -4.62 -7.57 10.42
C LEU A 5 -5.49 -6.71 11.34
N GLY A 6 -6.21 -7.33 12.29
CA GLY A 6 -7.01 -6.64 13.28
C GLY A 6 -6.20 -5.67 14.14
N VAL A 7 -5.01 -6.05 14.62
CA VAL A 7 -4.11 -5.17 15.37
C VAL A 7 -3.67 -3.99 14.52
N PHE A 8 -3.29 -4.22 13.26
CA PHE A 8 -2.92 -3.13 12.34
C PHE A 8 -4.07 -2.15 12.14
N VAL A 9 -5.27 -2.65 11.79
CA VAL A 9 -6.46 -1.82 11.57
C VAL A 9 -6.82 -1.06 12.85
N ALA A 10 -6.89 -1.74 14.00
CA ALA A 10 -7.24 -1.14 15.27
C ALA A 10 -6.26 -0.01 15.63
N THR A 11 -4.95 -0.24 15.50
CA THR A 11 -3.92 0.76 15.82
C THR A 11 -4.04 2.00 14.94
N LEU A 12 -4.31 1.79 13.66
CA LEU A 12 -4.40 2.84 12.65
C LEU A 12 -5.63 3.74 12.80
N PHE A 13 -6.72 3.26 13.43
CA PHE A 13 -7.88 4.09 13.77
C PHE A 13 -7.84 4.64 15.21
N LEU A 14 -7.41 3.83 16.18
CA LEU A 14 -7.41 4.23 17.59
C LEU A 14 -6.40 5.33 17.88
N LEU A 15 -5.22 5.33 17.26
CA LEU A 15 -4.19 6.34 17.55
C LEU A 15 -4.59 7.75 17.09
N PRO A 16 -5.06 7.98 15.86
CA PRO A 16 -5.57 9.29 15.46
C PRO A 16 -6.75 9.76 16.30
N LEU A 17 -7.63 8.83 16.70
CA LEU A 17 -8.78 9.13 17.55
C LEU A 17 -8.37 9.50 18.98
N LEU A 18 -7.39 8.80 19.56
CA LEU A 18 -6.83 9.19 20.86
C LEU A 18 -6.15 10.56 20.78
N ALA A 19 -5.40 10.81 19.70
CA ALA A 19 -4.74 12.10 19.50
C ALA A 19 -5.74 13.25 19.36
N SER A 20 -6.87 13.05 18.67
CA SER A 20 -7.91 14.08 18.56
C SER A 20 -8.59 14.37 19.90
N ILE A 21 -8.91 13.34 20.68
CA ILE A 21 -9.43 13.50 22.05
C ILE A 21 -8.44 14.28 22.93
N LEU A 22 -7.14 13.99 22.84
CA LEU A 22 -6.11 14.64 23.66
C LEU A 22 -5.83 16.09 23.26
N THR A 23 -5.96 16.41 21.97
CA THR A 23 -5.62 17.74 21.44
C THR A 23 -6.82 18.67 21.33
N GLY A 24 -8.04 18.13 21.49
CA GLY A 24 -9.27 18.87 21.18
C GLY A 24 -9.43 19.17 19.69
N ALA A 25 -8.64 18.52 18.82
CA ALA A 25 -8.81 18.63 17.38
C ALA A 25 -10.15 17.98 17.00
N ASN A 26 -11.05 18.75 16.40
CA ASN A 26 -12.39 18.27 16.08
C ASN A 26 -12.31 17.21 14.97
N TRP A 27 -12.46 15.94 15.37
CA TRP A 27 -12.73 14.83 14.47
C TRP A 27 -14.14 15.03 13.90
N GLY A 28 -14.25 15.57 12.68
CA GLY A 28 -15.52 15.60 11.95
C GLY A 28 -16.26 16.94 11.90
N GLU A 29 -15.57 18.08 11.95
CA GLU A 29 -16.19 19.32 11.46
C GLU A 29 -16.51 19.20 9.96
N SER A 30 -17.58 19.88 9.55
CA SER A 30 -18.18 19.79 8.21
C SER A 30 -17.16 19.99 7.09
N LEU A 31 -17.06 18.98 6.22
CA LEU A 31 -16.28 18.99 4.97
C LEU A 31 -16.70 20.20 4.10
N ILE A 32 -15.81 21.19 3.94
CA ILE A 32 -16.05 22.41 3.14
C ILE A 32 -16.07 22.06 1.64
N VAL A 33 -17.27 21.99 1.08
CA VAL A 33 -17.67 21.39 -0.20
C VAL A 33 -16.93 21.95 -1.43
N THR A 34 -15.91 21.24 -1.89
CA THR A 34 -15.60 21.05 -3.32
C THR A 34 -16.31 19.77 -3.78
N ALA A 35 -17.52 19.90 -4.32
CA ALA A 35 -18.37 18.74 -4.64
C ALA A 35 -17.70 17.80 -5.67
N LEU A 36 -17.13 16.68 -5.20
CA LEU A 36 -16.73 15.60 -6.09
C LEU A 36 -17.97 15.05 -6.81
N SER A 37 -17.97 15.09 -8.14
CA SER A 37 -19.07 14.54 -8.94
C SER A 37 -19.16 13.02 -8.77
N ALA A 38 -20.28 12.53 -8.24
CA ALA A 38 -20.54 11.09 -8.08
C ALA A 38 -20.48 10.34 -9.42
N GLN A 39 -20.95 10.97 -10.50
CA GLN A 39 -20.86 10.41 -11.86
C GLN A 39 -19.40 10.23 -12.28
N ALA A 40 -18.56 11.26 -12.08
CA ALA A 40 -17.15 11.18 -12.43
C ALA A 40 -16.43 10.08 -11.62
N LEU A 41 -16.75 9.95 -10.33
CA LEU A 41 -16.21 8.89 -9.47
C LEU A 41 -16.62 7.49 -9.94
N LEU A 42 -17.89 7.27 -10.29
CA LEU A 42 -18.37 5.98 -10.79
C LEU A 42 -17.72 5.60 -12.12
N LEU A 43 -17.64 6.54 -13.07
CA LEU A 43 -16.96 6.31 -14.35
C LEU A 43 -15.47 6.00 -14.15
N THR A 44 -14.81 6.71 -13.23
CA THR A 44 -13.42 6.45 -12.86
C THR A 44 -13.25 5.05 -12.28
N ALA A 45 -14.15 4.63 -11.38
CA ALA A 45 -14.12 3.29 -10.80
C ALA A 45 -14.31 2.19 -11.87
N LEU A 46 -15.22 2.39 -12.82
CA LEU A 46 -15.43 1.47 -13.94
C LEU A 46 -14.20 1.38 -14.86
N LEU A 47 -13.60 2.53 -15.21
CA LEU A 47 -12.38 2.57 -16.02
C LEU A 47 -11.21 1.88 -15.31
N LEU A 48 -11.06 2.10 -14.00
CA LEU A 48 -10.04 1.44 -13.19
C LEU A 48 -10.25 -0.07 -13.12
N ALA A 49 -11.50 -0.54 -13.00
CA ALA A 49 -11.83 -1.95 -13.04
C ALA A 49 -11.49 -2.57 -14.41
N GLY A 50 -11.83 -1.89 -15.50
CA GLY A 50 -11.46 -2.30 -16.86
C GLY A 50 -9.95 -2.38 -17.07
N TYR A 51 -9.21 -1.37 -16.60
CA TYR A 51 -7.74 -1.35 -16.61
C TYR A 51 -7.15 -2.54 -15.84
N THR A 52 -7.65 -2.81 -14.64
CA THR A 52 -7.20 -3.91 -13.79
C THR A 52 -7.42 -5.26 -14.48
N TRP A 53 -8.58 -5.45 -15.10
CA TRP A 53 -8.88 -6.66 -15.85
C TRP A 53 -7.96 -6.83 -17.06
N LEU A 54 -7.78 -5.77 -17.86
CA LEU A 54 -6.93 -5.76 -19.05
C LEU A 54 -5.48 -6.10 -18.70
N LEU A 55 -4.90 -5.43 -17.70
CA LEU A 55 -3.52 -5.71 -17.29
C LEU A 55 -3.35 -7.11 -16.72
N ASN A 56 -4.34 -7.63 -15.99
CA ASN A 56 -4.30 -8.99 -15.50
C ASN A 56 -4.27 -9.98 -16.68
N ARG A 57 -5.09 -9.76 -17.72
CA ARG A 57 -5.04 -10.57 -18.95
C ARG A 57 -3.70 -10.48 -19.67
N LEU A 58 -3.14 -9.29 -19.82
CA LEU A 58 -1.80 -9.12 -20.41
C LEU A 58 -0.70 -9.82 -19.59
N THR A 59 -0.83 -9.83 -18.27
CA THR A 59 0.09 -10.54 -17.37
C THR A 59 -0.03 -12.06 -17.54
N VAL A 60 -1.26 -12.58 -17.65
CA VAL A 60 -1.52 -14.00 -17.95
C VAL A 60 -0.90 -14.39 -19.30
N LEU A 61 -1.09 -13.59 -20.34
CA LEU A 61 -0.55 -13.87 -21.67
C LEU A 61 0.99 -13.89 -21.69
N ARG A 62 1.64 -13.08 -20.85
CA ARG A 62 3.11 -12.98 -20.82
C ARG A 62 3.80 -13.99 -19.90
N ARG A 63 3.20 -14.30 -18.75
CA ARG A 63 3.86 -15.09 -17.69
C ARG A 63 3.02 -16.26 -17.16
N GLY A 64 1.78 -16.41 -17.63
CA GLY A 64 0.83 -17.41 -17.15
C GLY A 64 0.24 -17.12 -15.76
N ALA A 65 0.63 -16.02 -15.10
CA ALA A 65 0.20 -15.69 -13.75
C ALA A 65 -1.14 -14.94 -13.75
N ASN A 66 -2.17 -15.52 -13.12
CA ASN A 66 -3.49 -14.91 -12.97
C ASN A 66 -3.74 -14.46 -11.52
N LEU A 67 -3.65 -13.15 -11.26
CA LEU A 67 -3.87 -12.60 -9.93
C LEU A 67 -5.35 -12.53 -9.55
N LEU A 68 -6.23 -12.38 -10.54
CA LEU A 68 -7.68 -12.41 -10.34
C LEU A 68 -8.25 -13.85 -10.27
N GLY A 69 -7.41 -14.88 -10.42
CA GLY A 69 -7.79 -16.29 -10.27
C GLY A 69 -7.65 -16.85 -8.86
N VAL A 70 -7.18 -16.03 -7.91
CA VAL A 70 -6.99 -16.42 -6.50
C VAL A 70 -8.35 -16.56 -5.80
N PRO A 71 -8.54 -17.48 -4.83
CA PRO A 71 -9.82 -17.68 -4.15
C PRO A 71 -10.49 -16.38 -3.64
N GLY A 72 -11.81 -16.32 -3.78
CA GLY A 72 -12.61 -15.11 -3.52
C GLY A 72 -12.43 -14.51 -2.12
N ARG A 73 -12.14 -15.33 -1.10
CA ARG A 73 -11.85 -14.82 0.26
C ARG A 73 -10.61 -13.93 0.30
N TYR A 74 -9.53 -14.32 -0.38
CA TYR A 74 -8.32 -13.50 -0.47
C TYR A 74 -8.60 -12.16 -1.15
N GLN A 75 -9.34 -12.20 -2.27
CA GLN A 75 -9.74 -11.00 -3.00
C GLN A 75 -10.60 -10.08 -2.13
N ALA A 76 -11.55 -10.64 -1.37
CA ALA A 76 -12.37 -9.86 -0.44
C ALA A 76 -11.51 -9.12 0.60
N TYR A 77 -10.45 -9.75 1.14
CA TYR A 77 -9.53 -9.05 2.05
C TYR A 77 -8.76 -7.94 1.35
N VAL A 78 -8.27 -8.16 0.14
CA VAL A 78 -7.53 -7.12 -0.63
C VAL A 78 -8.45 -5.95 -0.95
N VAL A 79 -9.65 -6.21 -1.47
CA VAL A 79 -10.66 -5.20 -1.84
C VAL A 79 -11.15 -4.45 -0.60
N GLY A 80 -11.49 -5.16 0.48
CA GLY A 80 -11.92 -4.54 1.73
C GLY A 80 -10.84 -3.67 2.36
N SER A 81 -9.59 -4.14 2.35
CA SER A 81 -8.46 -3.33 2.86
C SER A 81 -8.16 -2.14 1.96
N SER A 82 -8.40 -2.25 0.65
CA SER A 82 -8.29 -1.14 -0.31
C SER A 82 -9.30 -0.04 -0.02
N ALA A 83 -10.57 -0.41 0.16
CA ALA A 83 -11.62 0.54 0.53
C ALA A 83 -11.29 1.24 1.86
N MET A 84 -10.86 0.47 2.87
CA MET A 84 -10.49 1.00 4.19
C MET A 84 -9.32 1.99 4.10
N LEU A 85 -8.25 1.65 3.39
CA LEU A 85 -7.09 2.56 3.24
C LEU A 85 -7.44 3.81 2.44
N GLY A 86 -8.32 3.72 1.43
CA GLY A 86 -8.79 4.90 0.71
C GLY A 86 -9.57 5.84 1.62
N TRP A 87 -10.49 5.32 2.44
CA TRP A 87 -11.22 6.11 3.43
C TRP A 87 -10.29 6.73 4.47
N LEU A 88 -9.29 5.98 4.97
CA LEU A 88 -8.28 6.53 5.87
C LEU A 88 -7.49 7.67 5.21
N ALA A 89 -7.06 7.50 3.97
CA ALA A 89 -6.34 8.52 3.22
C ALA A 89 -7.17 9.80 3.06
N LEU A 90 -8.48 9.65 2.80
CA LEU A 90 -9.40 10.79 2.77
C LEU A 90 -9.50 11.47 4.15
N SER A 91 -9.56 10.69 5.24
CA SER A 91 -9.51 11.25 6.60
C SER A 91 -8.20 11.98 6.90
N PHE A 92 -7.05 11.53 6.36
CA PHE A 92 -5.78 12.24 6.52
C PHE A 92 -5.69 13.50 5.66
N ALA A 93 -6.31 13.50 4.48
CA ALA A 93 -6.40 14.68 3.63
C ALA A 93 -7.11 15.83 4.37
N HIS A 94 -8.15 15.52 5.14
CA HIS A 94 -8.86 16.49 5.98
C HIS A 94 -7.93 17.22 6.97
N TYR A 95 -6.96 16.54 7.59
CA TYR A 95 -6.03 17.18 8.53
C TYR A 95 -5.00 18.07 7.85
N THR A 96 -4.68 17.81 6.59
CA THR A 96 -3.51 18.39 5.93
C THR A 96 -3.84 19.60 5.07
N ASP A 97 -4.96 20.28 5.38
CA ASP A 97 -5.50 21.43 4.64
C ASP A 97 -5.62 21.17 3.13
N ASN A 98 -5.79 19.91 2.74
CA ASN A 98 -6.14 19.61 1.36
C ASN A 98 -7.64 19.86 1.22
N ASP A 99 -8.03 20.79 0.33
CA ASP A 99 -9.40 21.22 0.04
C ASP A 99 -10.28 20.12 -0.60
N PHE A 100 -10.25 18.90 -0.09
CA PHE A 100 -11.12 17.81 -0.49
C PHE A 100 -12.29 17.70 0.48
N ALA A 101 -13.48 18.03 0.00
CA ALA A 101 -14.70 17.75 0.72
C ALA A 101 -15.59 16.80 -0.03
N LEU A 102 -15.99 15.73 0.64
CA LEU A 102 -17.01 14.84 0.13
C LEU A 102 -18.38 15.36 0.55
N LEU A 103 -19.29 15.51 -0.41
CA LEU A 103 -20.71 15.54 -0.06
C LEU A 103 -21.08 14.16 0.49
N LEU A 104 -21.55 14.11 1.73
CA LEU A 104 -22.02 12.91 2.41
C LEU A 104 -23.39 12.44 1.87
N ASP A 105 -23.56 12.42 0.55
CA ASP A 105 -24.68 11.76 -0.12
C ASP A 105 -24.34 10.28 -0.34
N ALA A 106 -25.36 9.43 -0.27
CA ALA A 106 -25.24 7.99 -0.46
C ALA A 106 -24.61 7.64 -1.81
N ALA A 107 -24.92 8.39 -2.87
CA ALA A 107 -24.35 8.18 -4.21
C ALA A 107 -22.83 8.41 -4.21
N THR A 108 -22.36 9.53 -3.64
CA THR A 108 -20.93 9.88 -3.58
C THR A 108 -20.16 8.93 -2.67
N ILE A 109 -20.72 8.54 -1.52
CA ILE A 109 -20.12 7.56 -0.61
C ILE A 109 -19.95 6.20 -1.31
N THR A 110 -20.99 5.75 -2.03
CA THR A 110 -20.95 4.48 -2.77
C THR A 110 -19.91 4.54 -3.89
N ALA A 111 -19.92 5.61 -4.69
CA ALA A 111 -18.98 5.81 -5.78
C ALA A 111 -17.52 5.85 -5.31
N THR A 112 -17.27 6.59 -4.21
CA THR A 112 -15.95 6.72 -3.59
C THR A 112 -15.47 5.39 -3.04
N THR A 113 -16.34 4.65 -2.35
CA THR A 113 -16.03 3.32 -1.82
C THR A 113 -15.67 2.36 -2.93
N LEU A 114 -16.41 2.38 -4.05
CA LEU A 114 -16.14 1.53 -5.21
C LEU A 114 -14.81 1.88 -5.87
N LEU A 115 -14.49 3.16 -6.01
CA LEU A 115 -13.19 3.63 -6.51
C LEU A 115 -12.06 3.14 -5.59
N PHE A 116 -12.17 3.38 -4.28
CA PHE A 116 -11.16 2.98 -3.30
C PHE A 116 -10.98 1.47 -3.24
N ALA A 117 -12.05 0.68 -3.34
CA ALA A 117 -12.02 -0.77 -3.41
C ALA A 117 -11.15 -1.31 -4.57
N GLY A 118 -11.07 -0.56 -5.68
CA GLY A 118 -10.30 -0.93 -6.88
C GLY A 118 -8.82 -0.54 -6.86
N LEU A 119 -8.38 0.38 -5.99
CA LEU A 119 -7.03 0.95 -6.04
C LEU A 119 -5.90 -0.06 -5.78
N ILE A 120 -5.97 -0.85 -4.70
CA ILE A 120 -4.95 -1.86 -4.40
C ILE A 120 -4.95 -2.98 -5.45
N PRO A 121 -6.10 -3.57 -5.85
CA PRO A 121 -6.12 -4.52 -6.97
C PRO A 121 -5.42 -4.00 -8.22
N ALA A 122 -5.71 -2.75 -8.62
CA ALA A 122 -5.07 -2.11 -9.76
C ALA A 122 -3.55 -1.99 -9.57
N ALA A 123 -3.10 -1.53 -8.40
CA ALA A 123 -1.67 -1.37 -8.10
C ALA A 123 -0.92 -2.70 -8.12
N LEU A 124 -1.49 -3.76 -7.53
CA LEU A 124 -0.88 -5.09 -7.50
C LEU A 124 -0.78 -5.71 -8.89
N VAL A 125 -1.83 -5.59 -9.70
CA VAL A 125 -1.82 -6.08 -11.09
C VAL A 125 -0.81 -5.29 -11.93
N THR A 126 -0.76 -3.97 -11.76
CA THR A 126 0.22 -3.11 -12.43
C THR A 126 1.65 -3.50 -12.07
N ARG A 127 1.92 -3.72 -10.77
CA ARG A 127 3.23 -4.20 -10.31
C ARG A 127 3.59 -5.54 -10.93
N ALA A 128 2.65 -6.50 -10.99
CA ALA A 128 2.90 -7.81 -11.57
C ALA A 128 3.14 -7.74 -13.08
N TRP A 129 2.42 -6.88 -13.78
CA TRP A 129 2.64 -6.59 -15.19
C TRP A 129 4.02 -5.97 -15.43
N LEU A 130 4.43 -4.96 -14.64
CA LEU A 130 5.77 -4.37 -14.72
C LEU A 130 6.88 -5.41 -14.46
N ALA A 131 6.63 -6.36 -13.56
CA ALA A 131 7.55 -7.47 -13.31
C ALA A 131 7.68 -8.46 -14.47
N THR A 132 6.86 -8.35 -15.54
CA THR A 132 7.02 -9.17 -16.76
C THR A 132 8.13 -8.66 -17.69
N PHE A 133 8.66 -7.45 -17.48
CA PHE A 133 9.67 -6.86 -18.36
C PHE A 133 11.09 -7.16 -17.86
N PRO A 134 11.84 -8.09 -18.49
CA PRO A 134 13.16 -8.50 -18.00
C PRO A 134 14.21 -7.40 -18.12
N SER A 135 14.05 -6.45 -19.06
CA SER A 135 14.93 -5.28 -19.21
C SER A 135 14.86 -4.36 -18.00
N LEU A 136 13.64 -4.06 -17.54
CA LEU A 136 13.39 -3.25 -16.35
C LEU A 136 13.98 -3.91 -15.10
N LEU A 137 13.73 -5.22 -14.92
CA LEU A 137 14.30 -5.97 -13.79
C LEU A 137 15.83 -5.98 -13.81
N ARG A 138 16.44 -6.15 -14.99
CA ARG A 138 17.90 -6.10 -15.14
C ARG A 138 18.47 -4.73 -14.84
N LEU A 139 17.81 -3.66 -15.27
CA LEU A 139 18.23 -2.28 -14.99
C LEU A 139 18.21 -2.03 -13.48
N LEU A 140 17.14 -2.43 -12.80
CA LEU A 140 17.01 -2.29 -11.35
C LEU A 140 18.05 -3.14 -10.61
N ALA A 141 18.36 -4.34 -11.08
CA ALA A 141 19.39 -5.18 -10.46
C ALA A 141 20.82 -4.66 -10.69
N ARG A 142 21.09 -4.04 -11.85
CA ARG A 142 22.45 -3.61 -12.23
C ARG A 142 22.90 -2.32 -11.54
N TYR A 143 21.99 -1.37 -11.37
CA TYR A 143 22.34 -0.03 -10.89
C TYR A 143 22.04 0.21 -9.42
N SER A 144 21.56 -0.80 -8.71
CA SER A 144 21.11 -0.62 -7.34
C SER A 144 22.16 -1.09 -6.32
N PRO A 145 22.57 -0.22 -5.38
CA PRO A 145 23.56 -0.57 -4.38
C PRO A 145 22.96 -1.51 -3.33
N ALA A 146 23.74 -2.47 -2.86
CA ALA A 146 23.38 -3.24 -1.67
C ALA A 146 23.42 -2.31 -0.44
N LEU A 147 22.37 -2.33 0.38
CA LEU A 147 22.32 -1.57 1.62
C LEU A 147 22.83 -2.39 2.80
N PRO A 148 23.38 -1.76 3.85
CA PRO A 148 23.76 -2.48 5.06
C PRO A 148 22.54 -3.16 5.68
N ALA A 149 22.71 -4.42 6.10
CA ALA A 149 21.68 -5.16 6.80
C ALA A 149 21.44 -4.54 8.19
N LEU A 150 20.26 -3.96 8.39
CA LEU A 150 19.83 -3.47 9.70
C LEU A 150 19.31 -4.64 10.54
N LYS A 151 19.63 -4.64 11.84
CA LYS A 151 19.02 -5.59 12.78
C LYS A 151 17.51 -5.32 12.86
N ALA A 152 16.71 -6.38 12.82
CA ALA A 152 15.25 -6.27 12.73
C ALA A 152 14.62 -5.56 13.94
N GLU A 153 15.06 -5.87 15.16
CA GLU A 153 14.50 -5.30 16.39
C GLU A 153 14.66 -3.77 16.49
N PRO A 154 15.87 -3.17 16.40
CA PRO A 154 15.99 -1.72 16.48
C PRO A 154 15.32 -1.02 15.30
N ALA A 155 15.36 -1.61 14.09
CA ALA A 155 14.65 -1.07 12.94
C ALA A 155 13.13 -1.05 13.18
N ALA A 156 12.56 -2.11 13.76
CA ALA A 156 11.15 -2.18 14.08
C ALA A 156 10.74 -1.11 15.10
N LEU A 157 11.56 -0.90 16.15
CA LEU A 157 11.31 0.15 17.14
C LEU A 157 11.35 1.54 16.52
N TRP A 158 12.36 1.84 15.68
CA TRP A 158 12.41 3.11 14.96
C TRP A 158 11.19 3.32 14.06
N MET A 159 10.82 2.32 13.27
CA MET A 159 9.63 2.42 12.40
C MET A 159 8.35 2.58 13.22
N LEU A 160 8.23 1.90 14.37
CA LEU A 160 7.08 2.05 15.26
C LEU A 160 7.02 3.47 15.83
N THR A 161 8.13 4.01 16.33
CA THR A 161 8.17 5.39 16.85
C THR A 161 7.80 6.41 15.79
N LEU A 162 8.31 6.28 14.56
CA LEU A 162 7.93 7.15 13.44
C LEU A 162 6.44 7.03 13.09
N ALA A 163 5.88 5.81 13.12
CA ALA A 163 4.46 5.60 12.91
C ALA A 163 3.60 6.26 14.01
N LEU A 164 3.98 6.12 15.28
CA LEU A 164 3.27 6.71 16.41
C LEU A 164 3.33 8.24 16.36
N VAL A 165 4.52 8.81 16.13
CA VAL A 165 4.70 10.26 15.98
C VAL A 165 3.94 10.78 14.77
N GLY A 166 3.91 10.03 13.66
CA GLY A 166 3.12 10.37 12.47
C GLY A 166 1.63 10.38 12.73
N LEU A 167 1.08 9.31 13.32
CA LEU A 167 -0.36 9.18 13.57
C LEU A 167 -0.87 10.14 14.64
N MET A 168 -0.14 10.29 15.75
CA MET A 168 -0.56 11.16 16.85
C MET A 168 -0.15 12.61 16.62
N GLY A 169 1.10 12.84 16.27
CA GLY A 169 1.64 14.18 16.02
C GLY A 169 1.08 14.79 14.74
N GLY A 170 0.79 13.99 13.71
CA GLY A 170 0.18 14.45 12.47
C GLY A 170 -1.21 15.05 12.66
N VAL A 171 -2.01 14.50 13.57
CA VAL A 171 -3.33 15.07 13.94
C VAL A 171 -3.15 16.36 14.75
N ALA A 172 -2.17 16.39 15.65
CA ALA A 172 -1.92 17.55 16.51
C ALA A 172 -1.33 18.77 15.77
N ARG A 173 -0.42 18.51 14.81
CA ARG A 173 0.39 19.53 14.10
C ARG A 173 0.55 19.12 12.62
N PRO A 174 -0.53 19.13 11.83
CA PRO A 174 -0.49 18.65 10.46
C PRO A 174 0.46 19.46 9.57
N GLN A 175 0.63 20.77 9.80
CA GLN A 175 1.51 21.60 8.97
C GLN A 175 2.98 21.14 8.99
N LEU A 176 3.43 20.54 10.10
CA LEU A 176 4.81 20.07 10.27
C LEU A 176 4.95 18.58 9.96
N LEU A 177 3.93 17.80 10.28
CA LEU A 177 4.00 16.33 10.29
C LEU A 177 3.15 15.66 9.21
N ALA A 178 2.60 16.41 8.24
CA ALA A 178 1.81 15.86 7.12
C ALA A 178 2.51 14.67 6.45
N VAL A 179 3.76 14.84 6.00
CA VAL A 179 4.50 13.76 5.32
C VAL A 179 4.65 12.52 6.22
N LEU A 180 4.87 12.72 7.51
CA LEU A 180 5.00 11.64 8.48
C LEU A 180 3.64 10.95 8.74
N LEU A 181 2.55 11.72 8.81
CA LEU A 181 1.19 11.21 8.91
C LEU A 181 0.85 10.31 7.71
N TRP A 182 1.09 10.79 6.48
CA TRP A 182 0.83 10.03 5.26
C TRP A 182 1.66 8.74 5.18
N SER A 183 2.92 8.76 5.63
CA SER A 183 3.83 7.60 5.62
C SER A 183 3.65 6.66 6.81
N SER A 184 2.93 7.08 7.85
CA SER A 184 2.73 6.30 9.06
C SER A 184 2.11 4.91 8.85
N PRO A 185 1.14 4.66 7.93
CA PRO A 185 0.62 3.31 7.74
C PRO A 185 1.69 2.35 7.20
N LEU A 186 2.61 2.85 6.36
CA LEU A 186 3.73 2.06 5.85
C LEU A 186 4.68 1.70 6.99
N PHE A 187 5.09 2.68 7.80
CA PHE A 187 5.99 2.45 8.93
C PHE A 187 5.39 1.51 9.96
N LEU A 188 4.09 1.63 10.24
CA LEU A 188 3.38 0.73 11.13
C LEU A 188 3.37 -0.71 10.60
N LEU A 189 3.07 -0.90 9.31
CA LEU A 189 3.11 -2.23 8.69
C LEU A 189 4.51 -2.85 8.73
N LEU A 190 5.55 -2.06 8.47
CA LEU A 190 6.94 -2.51 8.52
C LEU A 190 7.34 -2.93 9.94
N ALA A 191 7.03 -2.08 10.93
CA ALA A 191 7.33 -2.35 12.33
C ALA A 191 6.65 -3.65 12.79
N LEU A 192 5.35 -3.79 12.55
CA LEU A 192 4.60 -4.97 12.95
C LEU A 192 5.12 -6.25 12.27
N GLN A 193 5.42 -6.20 10.96
CA GLN A 193 6.00 -7.36 10.28
C GLN A 193 7.39 -7.73 10.81
N MET A 194 8.24 -6.75 11.09
CA MET A 194 9.56 -7.01 11.68
C MET A 194 9.44 -7.62 13.08
N LEU A 195 8.51 -7.14 13.91
CA LEU A 195 8.23 -7.72 15.24
C LEU A 195 7.66 -9.15 15.14
N TRP A 196 6.89 -9.44 14.08
CA TRP A 196 6.42 -10.80 13.79
C TRP A 196 7.46 -11.68 13.09
N HIS A 197 8.69 -11.20 12.91
CA HIS A 197 9.77 -11.91 12.24
C HIS A 197 9.41 -12.31 10.79
N GLU A 198 8.63 -11.47 10.11
CA GLU A 198 8.24 -11.67 8.72
C GLU A 198 9.13 -10.88 7.75
N ASP A 199 9.26 -11.43 6.54
CA ASP A 199 9.90 -10.72 5.43
C ASP A 199 9.08 -9.49 5.05
N THR A 200 9.72 -8.34 5.04
CA THR A 200 9.12 -7.10 4.53
C THR A 200 9.38 -6.93 3.04
N LEU A 201 8.69 -5.98 2.42
CA LEU A 201 8.96 -5.56 1.04
C LEU A 201 10.42 -5.09 0.83
N PHE A 202 11.10 -4.67 1.90
CA PHE A 202 12.49 -4.20 1.88
C PHE A 202 13.51 -5.27 2.30
N SER A 203 13.10 -6.50 2.61
CA SER A 203 14.03 -7.56 3.06
C SER A 203 15.07 -7.95 1.99
N GLY A 204 14.81 -7.63 0.72
CA GLY A 204 15.73 -7.83 -0.41
C GLY A 204 16.82 -6.74 -0.57
N LEU A 205 16.69 -5.60 0.11
CA LEU A 205 17.61 -4.47 -0.06
C LEU A 205 19.07 -4.80 0.34
N PRO A 206 19.35 -5.61 1.37
CA PRO A 206 20.72 -6.01 1.69
C PRO A 206 21.39 -6.84 0.60
N GLN A 207 20.61 -7.49 -0.28
CA GLN A 207 21.12 -8.23 -1.43
C GLN A 207 21.12 -7.39 -2.72
N GLY A 208 20.76 -6.10 -2.65
CA GLY A 208 20.59 -5.25 -3.83
C GLY A 208 19.32 -5.57 -4.65
N ASP A 209 18.34 -6.27 -4.08
CA ASP A 209 17.04 -6.49 -4.75
C ASP A 209 16.11 -5.30 -4.50
N TRP A 210 16.26 -4.26 -5.31
CA TRP A 210 15.38 -3.09 -5.31
C TRP A 210 14.12 -3.27 -6.15
N GLN A 211 13.96 -4.41 -6.82
CA GLN A 211 12.84 -4.62 -7.74
C GLN A 211 11.51 -4.51 -7.00
N ARG A 212 11.41 -5.06 -5.79
CA ARG A 212 10.17 -5.07 -5.01
C ARG A 212 9.69 -3.65 -4.62
N PRO A 213 10.49 -2.81 -3.95
CA PRO A 213 10.07 -1.46 -3.60
C PRO A 213 9.88 -0.56 -4.81
N VAL A 214 10.78 -0.61 -5.79
CA VAL A 214 10.70 0.30 -6.93
C VAL A 214 9.49 -0.02 -7.80
N LEU A 215 9.21 -1.30 -8.09
CA LEU A 215 8.02 -1.66 -8.86
C LEU A 215 6.72 -1.35 -8.11
N ALA A 216 6.72 -1.47 -6.77
CA ALA A 216 5.58 -1.06 -5.96
C ALA A 216 5.34 0.45 -6.03
N ALA A 217 6.40 1.26 -5.87
CA ALA A 217 6.30 2.72 -5.99
C ALA A 217 5.84 3.15 -7.39
N ILE A 218 6.43 2.60 -8.45
CA ILE A 218 6.03 2.88 -9.84
C ILE A 218 4.58 2.47 -10.07
N SER A 219 4.15 1.32 -9.55
CA SER A 219 2.75 0.89 -9.71
C SER A 219 1.77 1.86 -9.04
N GLY A 220 2.12 2.40 -7.87
CA GLY A 220 1.33 3.44 -7.21
C GLY A 220 1.26 4.73 -8.02
N LEU A 221 2.40 5.19 -8.55
CA LEU A 221 2.46 6.37 -9.43
C LEU A 221 1.58 6.22 -10.68
N VAL A 222 1.68 5.07 -11.37
CA VAL A 222 0.90 4.78 -12.57
C VAL A 222 -0.58 4.75 -12.25
N VAL A 223 -1.00 4.05 -11.19
CA VAL A 223 -2.41 3.95 -10.82
C VAL A 223 -2.97 5.28 -10.34
N GLY A 224 -2.24 6.03 -9.50
CA GLY A 224 -2.67 7.35 -9.04
C GLY A 224 -2.82 8.34 -10.19
N GLY A 225 -1.83 8.39 -11.09
CA GLY A 225 -1.90 9.21 -12.30
C GLY A 225 -3.05 8.80 -13.23
N LEU A 226 -3.29 7.50 -13.41
CA LEU A 226 -4.41 6.99 -14.21
C LEU A 226 -5.76 7.36 -13.61
N VAL A 227 -5.95 7.16 -12.30
CA VAL A 227 -7.20 7.51 -11.61
C VAL A 227 -7.50 8.99 -11.75
N LEU A 228 -6.48 9.83 -11.59
CA LEU A 228 -6.63 11.27 -11.76
C LEU A 228 -6.97 11.65 -13.21
N ALA A 229 -6.28 11.09 -14.19
CA ALA A 229 -6.56 11.34 -15.61
C ALA A 229 -8.00 10.89 -15.96
N CYS A 230 -8.41 9.72 -15.49
CA CYS A 230 -9.77 9.21 -15.66
C CYS A 230 -10.80 10.12 -15.00
N TYR A 231 -10.55 10.60 -13.79
CA TYR A 231 -11.45 11.50 -13.06
C TYR A 231 -11.66 12.81 -13.82
N VAL A 232 -10.57 13.46 -14.26
CA VAL A 232 -10.64 14.69 -15.05
C VAL A 232 -11.36 14.46 -16.38
N SER A 233 -11.05 13.35 -17.08
CA SER A 233 -11.73 13.01 -18.34
C SER A 233 -13.22 12.67 -18.18
N SER A 234 -13.64 12.27 -16.98
CA SER A 234 -15.03 11.94 -16.64
C SER A 234 -15.84 13.17 -16.19
N GLY A 235 -15.30 14.37 -16.35
CA GLY A 235 -15.93 15.64 -15.97
C GLY A 235 -15.65 16.08 -14.53
N GLY A 236 -14.70 15.43 -13.85
CA GLY A 236 -14.21 15.87 -12.55
C GLY A 236 -13.28 17.08 -12.65
N THR A 237 -13.34 17.98 -11.68
CA THR A 237 -12.51 19.19 -11.65
C THR A 237 -11.38 19.03 -10.63
N ILE A 238 -10.15 18.88 -11.13
CA ILE A 238 -8.94 18.98 -10.31
C ILE A 238 -8.09 20.07 -10.95
N THR A 239 -7.93 21.20 -10.26
CA THR A 239 -7.29 22.40 -10.81
C THR A 239 -5.77 22.31 -10.76
N GLN A 240 -5.21 21.74 -9.69
CA GLN A 240 -3.76 21.50 -9.55
C GLN A 240 -3.48 20.28 -8.68
N ILE A 241 -2.35 19.64 -8.94
CA ILE A 241 -1.81 18.57 -8.10
C ILE A 241 -0.49 19.07 -7.54
N ALA A 242 -0.42 19.17 -6.21
CA ALA A 242 0.83 19.51 -5.56
C ALA A 242 1.91 18.47 -5.94
N PRO A 243 3.17 18.89 -6.20
CA PRO A 243 4.26 17.94 -6.51
C PRO A 243 4.40 16.83 -5.47
N LEU A 244 4.13 17.14 -4.20
CA LEU A 244 4.18 16.18 -3.09
C LEU A 244 3.11 15.07 -3.20
N ALA A 245 1.99 15.30 -3.88
CA ALA A 245 0.95 14.30 -4.08
C ALA A 245 1.45 13.11 -4.91
N TRP A 246 2.40 13.33 -5.84
CA TRP A 246 3.04 12.24 -6.58
C TRP A 246 3.84 11.31 -5.66
N ALA A 247 4.54 11.87 -4.66
CA ALA A 247 5.19 11.06 -3.63
C ALA A 247 4.16 10.25 -2.82
N GLY A 248 2.98 10.83 -2.57
CA GLY A 248 1.83 10.13 -1.97
C GLY A 248 1.37 8.92 -2.79
N PHE A 249 1.29 9.03 -4.12
CA PHE A 249 0.95 7.90 -4.99
C PHE A 249 2.03 6.80 -4.96
N ALA A 250 3.30 7.17 -4.98
CA ALA A 250 4.40 6.20 -4.82
C ALA A 250 4.31 5.46 -3.48
N LEU A 251 4.08 6.21 -2.41
CA LEU A 251 3.90 5.69 -1.06
C LEU A 251 2.68 4.76 -0.96
N PHE A 252 1.56 5.11 -1.59
CA PHE A 252 0.38 4.25 -1.67
C PHE A 252 0.72 2.90 -2.33
N GLY A 253 1.50 2.90 -3.41
CA GLY A 253 1.98 1.68 -4.06
C GLY A 253 2.82 0.78 -3.14
N LEU A 254 3.67 1.38 -2.30
CA LEU A 254 4.43 0.68 -1.27
C LEU A 254 3.51 0.07 -0.20
N ILE A 255 2.56 0.84 0.32
CA ILE A 255 1.58 0.38 1.31
C ILE A 255 0.75 -0.77 0.75
N ALA A 256 0.21 -0.63 -0.46
CA ALA A 256 -0.60 -1.64 -1.15
C ALA A 256 0.15 -2.97 -1.27
N ALA A 257 1.42 -2.90 -1.69
CA ALA A 257 2.26 -4.07 -1.81
C ALA A 257 2.63 -4.72 -0.46
N GLN A 258 2.96 -3.90 0.53
CA GLN A 258 3.33 -4.35 1.88
C GLN A 258 2.14 -5.02 2.59
N LEU A 259 0.95 -4.42 2.47
CA LEU A 259 -0.30 -4.96 2.99
C LEU A 259 -0.67 -6.28 2.29
N ASN A 260 -0.46 -6.36 0.98
CA ASN A 260 -0.68 -7.59 0.24
C ASN A 260 0.23 -8.73 0.72
N GLU A 261 1.50 -8.46 1.07
CA GLU A 261 2.37 -9.48 1.66
C GLU A 261 1.85 -9.94 3.04
N LEU A 262 1.29 -9.05 3.87
CA LEU A 262 0.66 -9.41 5.15
C LEU A 262 -0.60 -10.29 4.95
N ILE A 263 -1.45 -9.95 3.99
CA ILE A 263 -2.65 -10.73 3.67
C ILE A 263 -2.23 -12.10 3.09
N ALA A 264 -1.21 -12.12 2.22
CA ALA A 264 -0.70 -13.34 1.62
C ALA A 264 -0.01 -14.26 2.63
N SER A 265 0.72 -13.73 3.63
CA SER A 265 1.35 -14.53 4.69
C SER A 265 0.29 -15.24 5.54
N GLY A 266 -0.78 -14.52 5.89
CA GLY A 266 -1.92 -15.07 6.61
C GLY A 266 -2.69 -16.15 5.83
N TRP A 267 -2.79 -16.00 4.50
CA TRP A 267 -3.49 -16.96 3.64
C TRP A 267 -2.68 -18.23 3.34
N ARG A 268 -1.35 -18.11 3.15
CA ARG A 268 -0.48 -19.27 2.83
C ARG A 268 -0.24 -20.20 4.01
N GLY A 269 -0.56 -19.78 5.24
CA GLY A 269 -0.41 -20.59 6.46
C GLY A 269 1.04 -20.92 6.86
N LYS A 270 2.03 -20.43 6.11
CA LYS A 270 3.48 -20.54 6.39
C LYS A 270 4.17 -19.24 5.97
N SER A 271 5.14 -18.79 6.74
CA SER A 271 5.99 -17.65 6.34
C SER A 271 6.87 -18.06 5.16
N ARG A 272 7.24 -17.13 4.26
CA ARG A 272 8.13 -17.45 3.12
C ARG A 272 9.47 -18.04 3.59
N GLY A 273 9.98 -17.61 4.73
CA GLY A 273 11.19 -18.16 5.36
C GLY A 273 11.07 -19.64 5.76
N GLU A 274 9.89 -20.11 6.16
CA GLU A 274 9.68 -21.53 6.47
C GLU A 274 9.56 -22.41 5.22
N ILE A 275 9.01 -21.87 4.13
CA ILE A 275 8.84 -22.59 2.86
C ILE A 275 10.21 -22.89 2.22
N PHE A 276 11.19 -22.00 2.42
CA PHE A 276 12.54 -22.14 1.89
C PHE A 276 13.60 -22.45 2.97
N LYS A 277 13.26 -23.18 4.03
CA LYS A 277 14.31 -23.89 4.79
C LYS A 277 14.99 -24.84 3.82
N ARG A 278 16.14 -24.41 3.28
CA ARG A 278 17.03 -25.25 2.46
C ARG A 278 17.25 -26.52 3.27
N LYS A 279 16.70 -27.64 2.81
CA LYS A 279 17.12 -28.95 3.32
C LYS A 279 18.64 -28.92 3.21
N ALA A 280 19.33 -29.18 4.32
CA ALA A 280 20.77 -29.38 4.28
C ALA A 280 21.01 -30.42 3.18
N PHE A 281 21.68 -30.02 2.11
CA PHE A 281 22.04 -30.97 1.06
C PHE A 281 22.88 -32.04 1.77
N PRO A 282 22.47 -33.33 1.74
CA PRO A 282 23.32 -34.38 2.26
C PRO A 282 24.50 -34.47 1.29
N ILE A 283 25.58 -33.75 1.60
CA ILE A 283 26.88 -34.04 1.01
C ILE A 283 27.44 -35.16 1.89
N PRO A 284 27.45 -36.43 1.43
CA PRO A 284 28.17 -37.47 2.13
C PRO A 284 29.65 -37.06 2.12
N VAL A 285 30.15 -36.60 3.25
CA VAL A 285 31.59 -36.45 3.45
C VAL A 285 32.14 -37.86 3.55
N VAL A 286 32.61 -38.39 2.43
CA VAL A 286 33.37 -39.65 2.41
C VAL A 286 34.71 -39.35 3.09
N VAL A 287 34.76 -39.59 4.39
CA VAL A 287 36.02 -39.61 5.12
C VAL A 287 36.75 -40.87 4.68
N LYS A 288 37.82 -40.72 3.87
CA LYS A 288 38.80 -41.81 3.70
C LYS A 288 39.43 -42.06 5.06
N LYS A 289 39.30 -43.29 5.56
CA LYS A 289 40.18 -43.78 6.62
C LYS A 289 41.52 -44.08 5.99
N ASP A 290 42.54 -43.36 6.42
CA ASP A 290 43.93 -43.77 6.29
C ASP A 290 44.23 -44.90 7.31
#